data_AF-A0AAP3DD26-F1
#
_entry.id   AF-A0AAP3DD26-F1
#
_cell.length_a   1.000
_cell.length_b   1.000
_cell.length_c   1.000
_cell.angle_alpha   90.00
_cell.angle_beta   90.00
_cell.angle_gamma   90.00
#
_symmetry.space_group_name_H-M   'P 1'
#
loop_
_entity.id
_entity.type
_entity.pdbx_description
1 polymer ?
#
loop_
_entity_poly.entity_id
_entity_poly.type
_entity_poly.pdbx_seq_one_letter_code
_entity_poly.pdbx_strand_id
1 'polypeptide(L)'
;MVNLVGKRSKKLKVGRKLPPGYHKLPGEEYDIRKSEVVQWLIQQPSIQEFVWDQFKQSGDVSYDQTTGKWRGVDYDKLCPHRDEWDDCPDCRH
;
A
#
# COMPACT_ATOMS: atom_id res chain seq x y z
N MET A 1 -26.50 13.22 1.10
CA MET A 1 -25.08 12.80 1.08
C MET A 1 -24.63 12.80 -0.37
N VAL A 2 -23.72 13.69 -0.75
CA VAL A 2 -23.24 13.78 -2.14
C VAL A 2 -22.38 12.56 -2.45
N ASN A 3 -22.85 11.71 -3.38
CA ASN A 3 -22.04 10.70 -4.02
C ASN A 3 -21.01 11.40 -4.91
N LEU A 4 -19.88 11.79 -4.32
CA LEU A 4 -18.68 12.14 -5.08
C LEU A 4 -18.13 10.85 -5.66
N VAL A 5 -18.64 10.44 -6.82
CA VAL A 5 -17.94 9.46 -7.67
C VAL A 5 -16.67 10.16 -8.14
N GLY A 6 -15.62 10.09 -7.31
CA GLY A 6 -14.32 10.65 -7.59
C GLY A 6 -13.87 10.17 -8.96
N LYS A 7 -13.40 11.09 -9.80
CA LYS A 7 -12.96 10.79 -11.16
C LYS A 7 -11.87 9.71 -11.09
N ARG A 8 -12.16 8.53 -11.65
CA ARG A 8 -11.20 7.41 -11.70
C ARG A 8 -9.84 7.88 -12.19
N SER A 9 -8.79 7.62 -11.42
CA SER A 9 -7.42 8.03 -11.77
C SER A 9 -7.02 7.46 -13.14
N LYS A 10 -6.44 8.31 -13.99
CA LYS A 10 -5.93 7.89 -15.31
C LYS A 10 -4.81 6.84 -15.17
N LYS A 11 -4.09 6.84 -14.04
CA LYS A 11 -3.01 5.89 -13.72
C LYS A 11 -3.49 4.43 -13.66
N LEU A 12 -4.77 4.21 -13.32
CA LEU A 12 -5.39 2.88 -13.29
C LEU A 12 -5.76 2.32 -14.67
N LYS A 13 -5.55 3.08 -15.76
CA LYS A 13 -5.84 2.59 -17.12
C LYS A 13 -4.90 1.47 -17.55
N VAL A 14 -3.74 1.31 -16.93
CA VAL A 14 -2.78 0.25 -17.24
C VAL A 14 -3.36 -1.15 -17.05
N GLY A 15 -4.36 -1.32 -16.16
CA GLY A 15 -5.07 -2.59 -15.99
C GLY A 15 -5.79 -3.08 -17.26
N ARG A 16 -6.01 -2.23 -18.26
CA ARG A 16 -6.51 -2.65 -19.59
C ARG A 16 -5.49 -3.49 -20.38
N LYS A 17 -4.21 -3.46 -19.99
CA LYS A 17 -3.11 -4.21 -20.60
C LYS A 17 -2.66 -5.40 -19.74
N LEU A 18 -3.36 -5.67 -18.64
CA LEU A 18 -3.07 -6.80 -17.76
C LEU A 18 -3.16 -8.11 -18.57
N PRO A 19 -2.08 -8.90 -18.67
CA PRO A 19 -2.15 -10.23 -19.28
C PRO A 19 -3.02 -11.16 -18.42
N PRO A 20 -3.57 -12.25 -19.00
CA PRO A 20 -4.18 -13.30 -18.20
C PRO A 20 -3.21 -13.80 -17.13
N GLY A 21 -3.70 -13.89 -15.90
CA GLY A 21 -2.93 -14.34 -14.75
C GLY A 21 -3.84 -14.71 -13.60
N TYR A 22 -3.33 -15.49 -12.66
CA TYR A 22 -4.08 -15.95 -11.50
C TYR A 22 -4.12 -14.86 -10.43
N HIS A 23 -5.34 -14.47 -10.04
CA HIS A 23 -5.52 -13.70 -8.81
C HIS A 23 -5.38 -14.60 -7.57
N LYS A 24 -5.89 -15.83 -7.68
CA LYS A 24 -5.74 -16.95 -6.75
C LYS A 24 -5.27 -18.16 -7.56
N LEU A 25 -4.21 -18.83 -7.10
CA LEU A 25 -3.71 -20.03 -7.76
C LEU A 25 -4.73 -21.18 -7.63
N PRO A 26 -4.91 -22.02 -8.68
CA PRO A 26 -5.78 -23.18 -8.59
C PRO A 26 -5.31 -24.16 -7.51
N GLY A 27 -6.20 -24.54 -6.59
CA GLY A 27 -5.89 -25.52 -5.55
C GLY A 27 -5.15 -24.98 -4.33
N GLU A 28 -4.82 -23.69 -4.29
CA GLU A 28 -4.19 -23.05 -3.12
C GLU A 28 -5.14 -22.08 -2.42
N GLU A 29 -4.86 -21.74 -1.15
CA GLU A 29 -5.49 -20.60 -0.51
C GLU A 29 -4.98 -19.28 -1.11
N TYR A 30 -5.80 -18.23 -1.01
CA TYR A 30 -5.41 -16.93 -1.55
C TYR A 30 -4.26 -16.33 -0.72
N ASP A 31 -3.14 -16.06 -1.39
CA ASP A 31 -2.03 -15.28 -0.85
C ASP A 31 -1.72 -14.14 -1.85
N ILE A 32 -1.85 -12.89 -1.40
CA ILE A 32 -1.60 -11.70 -2.22
C ILE A 32 -0.17 -11.70 -2.79
N ARG A 33 0.79 -12.28 -2.07
CA ARG A 33 2.19 -12.37 -2.49
C ARG A 33 2.39 -13.37 -3.62
N LYS A 34 1.46 -14.31 -3.82
CA LYS A 34 1.47 -15.29 -4.92
C LYS A 34 0.59 -14.87 -6.10
N SER A 35 -0.15 -13.77 -5.97
CA SER A 35 -1.09 -13.32 -6.99
C SER A 35 -0.34 -12.73 -8.19
N GLU A 36 -0.33 -13.45 -9.32
CA GLU A 36 0.31 -13.00 -10.57
C GLU A 36 -0.27 -11.66 -11.05
N VAL A 37 -1.59 -11.48 -10.87
CA VAL A 37 -2.30 -10.24 -11.22
C VAL A 37 -1.79 -9.07 -10.39
N VAL A 38 -1.70 -9.23 -9.06
CA VAL A 38 -1.27 -8.14 -8.16
C VAL A 38 0.20 -7.84 -8.38
N GLN A 39 1.06 -8.86 -8.49
CA GLN A 39 2.47 -8.70 -8.79
C GLN A 39 2.70 -7.93 -10.09
N TRP A 40 1.98 -8.27 -11.15
CA TRP A 40 2.09 -7.53 -12.41
C TRP A 40 1.65 -6.08 -12.26
N LEU A 41 0.55 -5.82 -11.53
CA LEU A 41 0.03 -4.46 -11.30
C LEU A 41 1.02 -3.58 -10.53
N ILE A 42 1.60 -4.07 -9.43
CA ILE A 42 2.54 -3.28 -8.59
C ILE A 42 3.85 -2.97 -9.32
N GLN A 43 4.21 -3.77 -10.33
CA GLN A 43 5.38 -3.51 -11.17
C GLN A 43 5.16 -2.38 -12.18
N GLN A 44 3.90 -1.97 -12.44
CA GLN A 44 3.62 -0.89 -13.38
C GLN A 44 3.96 0.47 -12.76
N PRO A 45 4.78 1.33 -13.39
CA PRO A 45 5.16 2.62 -12.83
C PRO A 45 3.95 3.50 -12.49
N SER A 46 2.90 3.48 -13.32
CA SER A 46 1.69 4.26 -13.06
C SER A 46 0.95 3.81 -11.80
N ILE A 47 1.03 2.52 -11.44
CA ILE A 47 0.43 2.00 -10.21
C ILE A 47 1.30 2.38 -9.01
N GLN A 48 2.62 2.29 -9.11
CA GLN A 48 3.54 2.75 -8.06
C GLN A 48 3.30 4.23 -7.73
N GLU A 49 3.18 5.08 -8.76
CA GLU A 49 2.83 6.48 -8.58
C GLU A 49 1.43 6.68 -7.99
N PHE A 50 0.46 5.84 -8.37
CA PHE A 50 -0.88 5.93 -7.81
C PHE A 50 -0.89 5.60 -6.32
N VAL A 51 -0.19 4.53 -5.92
CA VAL A 51 -0.03 4.13 -4.52
C VAL A 51 0.64 5.24 -3.73
N TRP A 52 1.74 5.79 -4.24
CA TRP A 52 2.43 6.91 -3.62
C TRP A 52 1.53 8.14 -3.44
N ASP A 53 0.77 8.49 -4.48
CA ASP A 53 -0.20 9.60 -4.41
C ASP A 53 -1.25 9.39 -3.31
N GLN A 54 -1.71 8.16 -3.10
CA GLN A 54 -2.66 7.85 -2.03
C GLN A 54 -2.03 8.10 -0.65
N PHE A 55 -0.83 7.59 -0.41
CA PHE A 55 -0.12 7.84 0.86
C PHE A 55 0.17 9.31 1.09
N LYS A 56 0.63 10.03 0.07
CA LYS A 56 0.90 11.46 0.18
C LYS A 56 -0.36 12.29 0.51
N GLN A 57 -1.53 11.85 0.06
CA GLN A 57 -2.81 12.52 0.33
C GLN A 57 -3.49 12.07 1.63
N SER A 58 -3.11 10.90 2.16
CA SER A 58 -3.72 10.33 3.37
C SER A 58 -3.40 11.09 4.66
N GLY A 59 -2.21 11.70 4.73
CA GLY A 59 -1.66 12.22 5.98
C GLY A 59 -0.91 11.18 6.82
N ASP A 60 -0.86 9.92 6.38
CA ASP A 60 -0.19 8.82 7.11
C ASP A 60 1.35 8.88 7.02
N VAL A 61 1.88 9.67 6.08
CA VAL A 61 3.32 9.89 5.91
C VAL A 61 3.67 11.38 5.99
N SER A 62 4.80 11.67 6.62
CA SER A 62 5.36 13.02 6.77
C SER A 62 6.75 13.10 6.15
N TYR A 63 7.04 14.27 5.58
CA TYR A 63 8.35 14.58 5.00
C TYR A 63 9.24 15.29 6.02
N ASP A 64 10.40 14.71 6.29
CA ASP A 64 11.44 15.32 7.10
C ASP A 64 12.35 16.18 6.21
N GLN A 65 12.30 17.50 6.41
CA GLN A 65 13.11 18.46 5.65
C GLN A 65 14.60 18.37 5.94
N THR A 66 14.98 17.86 7.12
CA THR A 66 16.38 17.74 7.54
C THR A 66 17.06 16.57 6.86
N THR A 67 16.37 15.43 6.78
CA THR A 67 16.93 14.20 6.20
C THR A 67 16.53 13.97 4.74
N GLY A 68 15.53 14.69 4.24
CA GLY A 68 14.98 14.50 2.90
C GLY A 68 14.18 13.20 2.74
N LYS A 69 13.76 12.58 3.85
CA LYS A 69 13.09 11.27 3.87
C LYS A 69 11.61 11.41 4.20
N TRP A 70 10.81 10.49 3.65
CA TRP A 70 9.43 10.29 4.07
C TRP A 70 9.37 9.22 5.14
N ARG A 71 8.55 9.44 6.17
CA ARG A 71 8.36 8.51 7.29
C ARG A 71 6.89 8.42 7.67
N GLY A 72 6.46 7.30 8.23
CA GLY A 72 5.11 7.18 8.80
C GLY A 72 4.94 8.12 10.00
N VAL A 73 3.76 8.71 10.16
CA VAL A 73 3.49 9.65 11.28
C VAL A 73 3.62 9.00 12.66
N ASP A 74 3.34 7.71 12.75
CA ASP A 74 3.45 6.93 13.99
C ASP A 74 4.72 6.09 14.08
N TYR A 75 5.68 6.26 13.16
CA TYR A 75 6.90 5.45 13.13
C TYR A 75 7.69 5.50 14.45
N ASP A 76 7.76 6.68 15.08
CA ASP A 76 8.48 6.86 16.36
C ASP A 76 7.69 6.31 17.56
N LYS A 77 6.40 5.99 17.39
CA LYS A 77 5.55 5.37 18.41
C LYS A 77 5.59 3.84 18.35
N LEU A 78 6.23 3.28 17.32
CA LEU A 78 6.42 1.84 17.22
C LEU A 78 7.38 1.41 18.33
N CYS A 79 6.94 0.48 19.18
CA CYS A 79 7.82 -0.11 20.18
C CYS A 79 8.98 -0.84 19.44
N PRO A 80 10.23 -0.76 19.94
CA PRO A 80 11.42 -1.19 19.20
C PRO A 80 11.53 -2.69 18.90
N HIS A 81 10.66 -3.53 19.46
CA HIS A 81 10.51 -4.91 18.98
C HIS A 81 9.68 -4.86 17.71
N ARG A 82 10.26 -5.28 16.59
CA ARG A 82 9.61 -5.32 15.27
C ARG A 82 8.61 -6.48 15.15
N ASP A 83 7.84 -6.72 16.20
CA ASP A 83 6.73 -7.66 16.17
C ASP A 83 5.47 -6.83 16.04
N GLU A 84 4.84 -7.00 14.89
CA GLU A 84 3.52 -6.51 14.59
C GLU A 84 2.58 -7.18 15.62
N TRP A 85 1.75 -6.39 16.32
CA TRP A 85 0.48 -6.71 17.02
C TRP A 85 0.42 -6.25 18.50
N ASP A 86 -0.76 -5.76 18.88
CA ASP A 86 -1.17 -5.00 20.08
C ASP A 86 -0.92 -5.61 21.48
N ASP A 87 -0.09 -6.65 21.62
CA ASP A 87 0.15 -7.35 22.89
C ASP A 87 1.64 -7.38 23.28
N CYS A 88 2.34 -6.23 23.21
CA CYS A 88 3.69 -6.16 23.79
C CYS A 88 3.63 -6.18 25.33
N PRO A 89 4.16 -7.21 26.00
CA PRO A 89 4.17 -7.28 27.46
C PRO A 89 5.13 -6.26 28.12
N ASP A 90 6.08 -5.69 27.37
CA ASP A 90 7.09 -4.74 27.86
C ASP A 90 6.67 -3.26 27.69
N CYS A 91 5.87 -2.95 26.67
CA CYS A 91 5.36 -1.62 26.35
C CYS A 91 3.88 -1.50 26.78
N ARG A 92 3.60 -1.58 28.08
CA ARG A 92 2.24 -1.44 28.64
C ARG A 92 1.80 0.04 28.60
N HIS A 93 1.23 0.49 27.49
CA HIS A 93 0.41 1.72 27.45
C HIS A 93 -1.02 1.41 27.89
#